data_AF-A0A5N6J294-F1
#
_entry.id   AF-A0A5N6J294-F1
#
_cell.length_a   1.000
_cell.length_b   1.000
_cell.length_c   1.000
_cell.angle_alpha   90.00
_cell.angle_beta   90.00
_cell.angle_gamma   90.00
#
_symmetry.space_group_name_H-M   'P 1'
#
loop_
_entity.id
_entity.type
_entity.pdbx_description
1 polymer ?
#
loop_
_entity_poly.entity_id
_entity_poly.type
_entity_poly.pdbx_seq_one_letter_code
_entity_poly.pdbx_strand_id
1 'polypeptide(L)'
;MSTSYDKVLTFWFGQKGSREYLQQKSFWYGSPSDDAYVRKHLGSDYEAARTGALDAWKFDGQGEGALALILLLDQVPRNIFRDTPQAYATDAKAVAVARYAVDQGWDKNMPVIQRRYMYSPFNHSENLEDQEMSLRLFTELGDSYHLHWARNFHDQIKRDGRFPYKDSTLDFYAESKIKEPWICEATLSNMKLPIGTTTAAPESRGKNPNGLPHISLTSLPAVNEP
;
A
#
# COMPACT_ATOMS: atom_id res chain seq x y z
N MET A 1 -27.76 -12.95 2.58
CA MET A 1 -26.57 -13.60 3.20
C MET A 1 -25.41 -12.66 2.98
N SER A 2 -24.66 -12.30 4.03
CA SER A 2 -23.43 -11.50 3.87
C SER A 2 -22.44 -12.33 3.06
N THR A 3 -21.96 -11.80 1.95
CA THR A 3 -20.88 -12.42 1.18
C THR A 3 -19.57 -12.30 1.97
N SER A 4 -18.57 -13.13 1.64
CA SER A 4 -17.31 -13.15 2.39
C SER A 4 -16.52 -11.83 2.27
N TYR A 5 -16.65 -11.12 1.14
CA TYR A 5 -16.01 -9.81 0.93
C TYR A 5 -16.68 -8.67 1.70
N ASP A 6 -17.96 -8.79 2.07
CA ASP A 6 -18.69 -7.76 2.83
C ASP A 6 -18.03 -7.50 4.20
N LYS A 7 -17.38 -8.50 4.80
CA LYS A 7 -16.62 -8.33 6.05
C LYS A 7 -15.50 -7.29 5.86
N VAL A 8 -14.77 -7.36 4.75
CA VAL A 8 -13.67 -6.44 4.44
C VAL A 8 -14.21 -5.04 4.19
N LEU A 9 -15.25 -4.92 3.37
CA LEU A 9 -15.88 -3.63 3.08
C LEU A 9 -16.49 -2.99 4.32
N THR A 10 -17.13 -3.78 5.18
CA THR A 10 -17.71 -3.32 6.44
C THR A 10 -16.62 -2.89 7.43
N PHE A 11 -15.52 -3.64 7.51
CA PHE A 11 -14.38 -3.24 8.33
C PHE A 11 -13.82 -1.89 7.87
N TRP A 12 -13.64 -1.73 6.56
CA TRP A 12 -12.96 -0.55 6.02
C TRP A 12 -13.85 0.69 5.97
N PHE A 13 -15.09 0.54 5.51
CA PHE A 13 -16.02 1.64 5.23
C PHE A 13 -17.14 1.77 6.26
N GLY A 14 -17.28 0.84 7.21
CA GLY A 14 -18.46 0.75 8.06
C GLY A 14 -19.63 0.04 7.36
N GLN A 15 -20.64 -0.31 8.14
CA GLN A 15 -21.83 -0.99 7.63
C GLN A 15 -22.68 -0.02 6.80
N LYS A 16 -23.08 -0.44 5.58
CA LYS A 16 -23.97 0.38 4.74
C LYS A 16 -25.23 0.79 5.50
N GLY A 17 -25.55 2.08 5.45
CA GLY A 17 -26.70 2.67 6.14
C GLY A 17 -26.48 3.00 7.62
N SER A 18 -25.33 2.65 8.20
CA SER A 18 -24.97 3.08 9.56
C SER A 18 -24.41 4.51 9.56
N ARG A 19 -24.38 5.15 10.74
CA ARG A 19 -23.83 6.51 10.91
C ARG A 19 -22.33 6.56 10.59
N GLU A 20 -21.64 5.45 10.76
CA GLU A 20 -20.21 5.29 10.57
C GLU A 20 -19.84 4.97 9.12
N TYR A 21 -20.84 4.77 8.24
CA TYR A 21 -20.62 4.44 6.83
C TYR A 21 -19.91 5.57 6.10
N LEU A 22 -18.82 5.22 5.40
CA LEU A 22 -17.93 6.12 4.66
C LEU A 22 -17.30 7.22 5.51
N GLN A 23 -17.35 7.11 6.84
CA GLN A 23 -16.61 7.99 7.74
C GLN A 23 -15.16 7.55 7.82
N GLN A 24 -14.25 8.53 7.75
CA GLN A 24 -12.82 8.29 7.80
C GLN A 24 -12.43 7.51 9.06
N LYS A 25 -11.55 6.52 8.90
CA LYS A 25 -10.96 5.74 9.99
C LYS A 25 -9.49 6.14 10.18
N SER A 26 -8.97 6.01 11.40
CA SER A 26 -7.57 6.31 11.73
C SER A 26 -6.60 5.52 10.85
N PHE A 27 -6.89 4.23 10.67
CA PHE A 27 -6.02 3.28 9.97
C PHE A 27 -5.91 3.48 8.46
N TRP A 28 -6.75 4.34 7.85
CA TRP A 28 -6.70 4.63 6.41
C TRP A 28 -5.39 5.28 5.96
N TYR A 29 -4.78 6.09 6.83
CA TYR A 29 -3.45 6.68 6.59
C TYR A 29 -2.37 6.02 7.45
N GLY A 30 -2.80 5.17 8.39
CA GLY A 30 -1.96 4.26 9.16
C GLY A 30 -1.16 4.96 10.26
N SER A 31 -1.35 4.51 11.49
CA SER A 31 -0.46 4.77 12.61
C SER A 31 0.09 3.45 13.16
N PRO A 32 1.25 3.43 13.84
CA PRO A 32 1.72 2.22 14.53
C PRO A 32 0.69 1.63 15.50
N SER A 33 -0.17 2.47 16.10
CA SER A 33 -1.26 2.03 16.98
C SER A 33 -2.39 1.30 16.26
N ASP A 34 -2.57 1.53 14.95
CA ASP A 34 -3.61 0.89 14.15
C ASP A 34 -3.18 -0.47 13.58
N ASP A 35 -1.88 -0.69 13.40
CA ASP A 35 -1.35 -1.84 12.64
C ASP A 35 -1.71 -3.19 13.28
N ALA A 36 -1.67 -3.27 14.61
CA ALA A 36 -2.09 -4.45 15.35
C ALA A 36 -3.60 -4.72 15.18
N TYR A 37 -4.41 -3.66 15.13
CA TYR A 37 -5.85 -3.76 14.92
C TYR A 37 -6.16 -4.27 13.50
N VAL A 38 -5.53 -3.70 12.46
CA VAL A 38 -5.70 -4.16 11.08
C VAL A 38 -5.22 -5.60 10.93
N ARG A 39 -4.04 -5.96 11.46
CA ARG A 39 -3.51 -7.32 11.42
C ARG A 39 -4.45 -8.33 12.04
N LYS A 40 -5.00 -8.02 13.23
CA LYS A 40 -5.92 -8.91 13.94
C LYS A 40 -7.18 -9.22 13.13
N HIS A 41 -7.72 -8.26 12.37
CA HIS A 41 -9.01 -8.41 11.72
C HIS A 41 -8.92 -8.88 10.26
N LEU A 42 -7.87 -8.46 9.54
CA LEU A 42 -7.71 -8.70 8.10
C LEU A 42 -6.44 -9.48 7.74
N GLY A 43 -5.58 -9.84 8.68
CA GLY A 43 -4.32 -10.55 8.38
C GLY A 43 -4.51 -11.90 7.70
N SER A 44 -5.51 -12.69 8.13
CA SER A 44 -5.84 -13.97 7.48
C SER A 44 -6.39 -13.76 6.06
N ASP A 45 -7.22 -12.73 5.88
CA ASP A 45 -7.85 -12.41 4.61
C ASP A 45 -6.81 -11.90 3.60
N TYR A 46 -5.82 -11.12 4.08
CA TYR A 46 -4.65 -10.74 3.31
C TYR A 46 -3.87 -11.96 2.80
N GLU A 47 -3.53 -12.92 3.67
CA GLU A 47 -2.78 -14.11 3.22
C GLU A 47 -3.57 -14.93 2.19
N ALA A 48 -4.88 -15.05 2.36
CA ALA A 48 -5.76 -15.71 1.40
C ALA A 48 -5.81 -14.96 0.06
N ALA A 49 -5.91 -13.62 0.08
CA ALA A 49 -5.85 -12.81 -1.14
C ALA A 49 -4.47 -12.90 -1.83
N ARG A 50 -3.39 -12.82 -1.05
CA ARG A 50 -2.00 -12.90 -1.56
C ARG A 50 -1.74 -14.23 -2.26
N THR A 51 -2.23 -15.34 -1.71
CA THR A 51 -2.07 -16.70 -2.28
C THR A 51 -3.06 -17.03 -3.39
N GLY A 52 -4.02 -16.14 -3.67
CA GLY A 52 -5.01 -16.29 -4.74
C GLY A 52 -6.27 -17.06 -4.37
N ALA A 53 -6.41 -17.49 -3.12
CA ALA A 53 -7.60 -18.19 -2.63
C ALA A 53 -8.89 -17.35 -2.75
N LEU A 54 -8.76 -16.02 -2.83
CA LEU A 54 -9.88 -15.08 -2.95
C LEU A 54 -10.04 -14.48 -4.36
N ASP A 55 -9.28 -14.93 -5.37
CA ASP A 55 -9.25 -14.28 -6.70
C ASP A 55 -10.61 -14.25 -7.41
N ALA A 56 -11.48 -15.22 -7.09
CA ALA A 56 -12.84 -15.26 -7.62
C ALA A 56 -13.68 -14.03 -7.24
N TRP A 57 -13.40 -13.37 -6.11
CA TRP A 57 -14.12 -12.16 -5.69
C TRP A 57 -14.00 -11.02 -6.69
N LYS A 58 -12.96 -11.04 -7.54
CA LYS A 58 -12.80 -10.05 -8.61
C LYS A 58 -14.03 -9.99 -9.51
N PHE A 59 -14.82 -11.06 -9.63
CA PHE A 59 -15.97 -11.13 -10.53
C PHE A 59 -17.32 -10.90 -9.82
N ASP A 60 -17.30 -10.70 -8.49
CA ASP A 60 -18.50 -10.65 -7.67
C ASP A 60 -18.96 -9.21 -7.38
N GLY A 61 -20.26 -9.06 -7.09
CA GLY A 61 -20.82 -7.82 -6.53
C GLY A 61 -20.67 -6.59 -7.42
N GLN A 62 -20.51 -6.76 -8.74
CA GLN A 62 -20.32 -5.67 -9.71
C GLN A 62 -19.24 -4.66 -9.26
N GLY A 63 -18.10 -5.17 -8.80
CA GLY A 63 -16.95 -4.38 -8.37
C GLY A 63 -16.69 -4.38 -6.87
N GLU A 64 -17.67 -4.71 -6.03
CA GLU A 64 -17.49 -4.75 -4.57
C GLU A 64 -16.44 -5.78 -4.13
N GLY A 65 -16.45 -6.97 -4.73
CA GLY A 65 -15.45 -8.00 -4.44
C GLY A 65 -14.06 -7.60 -4.94
N ALA A 66 -13.97 -6.93 -6.09
CA ALA A 66 -12.72 -6.33 -6.58
C ALA A 66 -12.19 -5.24 -5.64
N LEU A 67 -13.07 -4.36 -5.13
CA LEU A 67 -12.69 -3.34 -4.15
C LEU A 67 -12.16 -3.98 -2.86
N ALA A 68 -12.82 -5.02 -2.35
CA ALA A 68 -12.36 -5.74 -1.18
C ALA A 68 -10.97 -6.37 -1.40
N LEU A 69 -10.74 -7.00 -2.56
CA LEU A 69 -9.43 -7.52 -2.93
C LEU A 69 -8.37 -6.42 -3.01
N ILE A 70 -8.69 -5.26 -3.59
CA ILE A 70 -7.77 -4.11 -3.64
C ILE A 70 -7.41 -3.66 -2.23
N LEU A 71 -8.38 -3.52 -1.32
CA LEU A 71 -8.09 -3.16 0.07
C LEU A 71 -7.15 -4.16 0.74
N LEU A 72 -7.38 -5.46 0.54
CA LEU A 72 -6.51 -6.51 1.08
C LEU A 72 -5.11 -6.48 0.46
N LEU A 73 -4.97 -6.21 -0.84
CA LEU A 73 -3.69 -6.31 -1.57
C LEU A 73 -2.89 -5.00 -1.60
N ASP A 74 -3.53 -3.85 -1.40
CA ASP A 74 -2.90 -2.53 -1.49
C ASP A 74 -2.90 -1.83 -0.13
N GLN A 75 -4.03 -1.74 0.56
CA GLN A 75 -4.12 -0.93 1.78
C GLN A 75 -3.63 -1.68 3.03
N VAL A 76 -4.13 -2.91 3.25
CA VAL A 76 -3.77 -3.72 4.42
C VAL A 76 -2.26 -3.95 4.57
N PRO A 77 -1.48 -4.27 3.52
CA PRO A 77 -0.05 -4.52 3.63
C PRO A 77 0.72 -3.29 4.13
N ARG A 78 0.27 -2.08 3.79
CA ARG A 78 0.86 -0.81 4.24
C ARG A 78 0.69 -0.59 5.75
N ASN A 79 -0.31 -1.21 6.38
CA ASN A 79 -0.43 -1.28 7.84
C ASN A 79 0.37 -2.45 8.41
N ILE A 80 0.11 -3.68 7.95
CA ILE A 80 0.61 -4.89 8.62
C ILE A 80 2.08 -5.21 8.31
N PHE A 81 2.70 -4.52 7.37
CA PHE A 81 4.12 -4.66 7.05
C PHE A 81 4.82 -3.30 6.94
N ARG A 82 4.34 -2.30 7.70
CA ARG A 82 4.89 -0.94 7.71
C ARG A 82 6.42 -0.95 7.78
N ASP A 83 7.04 -0.09 6.99
CA ASP A 83 8.50 0.09 6.90
C ASP A 83 9.25 -1.21 6.51
N THR A 84 8.59 -2.11 5.78
CA THR A 84 9.23 -3.29 5.19
C THR A 84 8.84 -3.47 3.71
N PRO A 85 9.69 -4.12 2.90
CA PRO A 85 9.38 -4.42 1.50
C PRO A 85 8.07 -5.19 1.29
N GLN A 86 7.66 -5.98 2.27
CA GLN A 86 6.43 -6.77 2.24
C GLN A 86 5.18 -5.90 2.13
N ALA A 87 5.23 -4.61 2.51
CA ALA A 87 4.14 -3.67 2.31
C ALA A 87 3.79 -3.43 0.83
N TYR A 88 4.70 -3.74 -0.10
CA TYR A 88 4.57 -3.49 -1.53
C TYR A 88 4.48 -4.78 -2.36
N ALA A 89 4.64 -5.95 -1.73
CA ALA A 89 4.78 -7.23 -2.40
C ALA A 89 3.55 -7.66 -3.23
N THR A 90 2.39 -7.06 -2.94
CA THR A 90 1.11 -7.35 -3.61
C THR A 90 0.61 -6.22 -4.50
N ASP A 91 1.36 -5.12 -4.65
CA ASP A 91 0.97 -3.94 -5.43
C ASP A 91 0.60 -4.32 -6.89
N ALA A 92 1.43 -5.13 -7.56
CA ALA A 92 1.18 -5.54 -8.94
C ALA A 92 -0.14 -6.34 -9.09
N LYS A 93 -0.49 -7.15 -8.10
CA LYS A 93 -1.75 -7.89 -8.09
C LYS A 93 -2.94 -6.95 -7.87
N ALA A 94 -2.79 -5.95 -6.98
CA ALA A 94 -3.81 -4.93 -6.77
C ALA A 94 -4.08 -4.12 -8.04
N VAL A 95 -3.03 -3.71 -8.77
CA VAL A 95 -3.15 -3.02 -10.07
C VAL A 95 -3.94 -3.87 -11.08
N ALA A 96 -3.63 -5.15 -11.20
CA ALA A 96 -4.35 -6.04 -12.11
C ALA A 96 -5.85 -6.16 -11.77
N VAL A 97 -6.21 -6.18 -10.49
CA VAL A 97 -7.61 -6.19 -10.03
C VAL A 97 -8.29 -4.85 -10.32
N ALA A 98 -7.63 -3.72 -9.99
CA ALA A 98 -8.14 -2.37 -10.24
C ALA A 98 -8.39 -2.11 -11.73
N ARG A 99 -7.43 -2.48 -12.59
CA ARG A 99 -7.56 -2.37 -14.05
C ARG A 99 -8.76 -3.13 -14.57
N TYR A 100 -8.91 -4.39 -14.16
CA TYR A 100 -10.07 -5.18 -14.56
C TYR A 100 -11.39 -4.50 -14.14
N ALA A 101 -11.52 -4.06 -12.88
CA ALA A 101 -12.75 -3.45 -12.39
C ALA A 101 -13.10 -2.13 -13.12
N VAL A 102 -12.09 -1.30 -13.41
CA VAL A 102 -12.27 -0.04 -14.15
C VAL A 102 -12.59 -0.29 -15.62
N ASP A 103 -11.98 -1.30 -16.26
CA ASP A 103 -12.30 -1.66 -17.65
C ASP A 103 -13.74 -2.16 -17.80
N GLN A 104 -14.30 -2.80 -16.76
CA GLN A 104 -15.73 -3.14 -16.69
C GLN A 104 -16.63 -1.94 -16.36
N GLY A 105 -16.07 -0.78 -15.99
CA GLY A 105 -16.79 0.42 -15.58
C GLY A 105 -17.52 0.28 -14.24
N TRP A 106 -17.15 -0.69 -13.41
CA TRP A 106 -17.81 -1.00 -12.14
C TRP A 106 -17.57 0.05 -11.05
N ASP A 107 -16.49 0.80 -11.16
CA ASP A 107 -16.17 1.93 -10.30
C ASP A 107 -17.20 3.07 -10.41
N LYS A 108 -17.86 3.24 -11.57
CA LYS A 108 -18.73 4.40 -11.85
C LYS A 108 -19.95 4.51 -10.94
N ASN A 109 -20.44 3.40 -10.41
CA ASN A 109 -21.60 3.37 -9.52
C ASN A 109 -21.23 3.43 -8.03
N MET A 110 -19.93 3.51 -7.71
CA MET A 110 -19.46 3.54 -6.33
C MET A 110 -19.41 4.97 -5.77
N PRO A 111 -19.63 5.14 -4.45
CA PRO A 111 -19.33 6.38 -3.75
C PRO A 111 -17.89 6.86 -4.00
N VAL A 112 -17.69 8.18 -4.02
CA VAL A 112 -16.38 8.83 -4.28
C VAL A 112 -15.25 8.24 -3.42
N ILE A 113 -15.51 8.03 -2.13
CA ILE A 113 -14.52 7.45 -1.21
C ILE A 113 -14.12 6.02 -1.60
N GLN A 114 -15.06 5.20 -2.09
CA GLN A 114 -14.76 3.85 -2.53
C GLN A 114 -13.98 3.86 -3.87
N ARG A 115 -14.38 4.72 -4.81
CA ARG A 115 -13.66 4.94 -6.08
C ARG A 115 -12.22 5.34 -5.85
N ARG A 116 -11.96 6.24 -4.90
CA ARG A 116 -10.60 6.61 -4.49
C ARG A 116 -9.73 5.38 -4.20
N TYR A 117 -10.20 4.45 -3.38
CA TYR A 117 -9.46 3.22 -3.07
C TYR A 117 -9.36 2.26 -4.25
N MET A 118 -10.38 2.21 -5.12
CA MET A 118 -10.30 1.46 -6.38
C MET A 118 -9.15 1.97 -7.26
N TYR A 119 -8.86 3.28 -7.22
CA TYR A 119 -7.85 3.92 -8.06
C TYR A 119 -6.45 3.95 -7.43
N SER A 120 -6.35 3.86 -6.10
CA SER A 120 -5.08 3.90 -5.36
C SER A 120 -3.99 2.95 -5.91
N PRO A 121 -4.27 1.71 -6.35
CA PRO A 121 -3.21 0.84 -6.88
C PRO A 121 -2.44 1.44 -8.06
N PHE A 122 -3.11 2.15 -8.97
CA PHE A 122 -2.45 2.83 -10.08
C PHE A 122 -1.48 3.90 -9.59
N ASN A 123 -1.88 4.63 -8.55
CA ASN A 123 -1.09 5.68 -7.92
C ASN A 123 0.17 5.12 -7.24
N HIS A 124 0.13 3.87 -6.77
CA HIS A 124 1.25 3.19 -6.09
C HIS A 124 2.17 2.41 -7.02
N SER A 125 1.81 2.31 -8.31
CA SER A 125 2.58 1.57 -9.32
C SER A 125 3.79 2.36 -9.78
N GLU A 126 4.91 1.67 -10.00
CA GLU A 126 6.13 2.23 -10.60
C GLU A 126 6.13 2.11 -12.13
N ASN A 127 4.94 2.04 -12.73
CA ASN A 127 4.73 2.03 -14.17
C ASN A 127 4.10 3.35 -14.63
N LEU A 128 4.64 3.95 -15.69
CA LEU A 128 4.18 5.26 -16.17
C LEU A 128 2.74 5.22 -16.72
N GLU A 129 2.34 4.16 -17.41
CA GLU A 129 0.97 4.02 -17.94
C GLU A 129 -0.06 3.88 -16.81
N ASP A 130 0.32 3.22 -15.71
CA ASP A 130 -0.51 3.19 -14.49
C ASP A 130 -0.63 4.59 -13.88
N GLN A 131 0.45 5.37 -13.85
CA GLN A 131 0.40 6.76 -13.34
C GLN A 131 -0.46 7.68 -14.23
N GLU A 132 -0.41 7.53 -15.54
CA GLU A 132 -1.29 8.25 -16.47
C GLU A 132 -2.77 7.86 -16.26
N MET A 133 -3.04 6.57 -16.03
CA MET A 133 -4.36 6.07 -15.65
C MET A 133 -4.84 6.69 -14.33
N SER A 134 -3.97 6.72 -13.31
CA SER A 134 -4.22 7.35 -12.01
C SER A 134 -4.62 8.81 -12.18
N LEU A 135 -3.83 9.60 -12.92
CA LEU A 135 -4.12 11.01 -13.19
C LEU A 135 -5.49 11.23 -13.83
N ARG A 136 -5.81 10.43 -14.85
CA ARG A 136 -7.11 10.53 -15.52
C ARG A 136 -8.26 10.23 -14.56
N LEU A 137 -8.19 9.11 -13.84
CA LEU A 137 -9.24 8.68 -12.91
C LEU A 137 -9.44 9.64 -11.74
N PHE A 138 -8.37 10.15 -11.14
CA PHE A 138 -8.47 11.13 -10.05
C PHE A 138 -8.93 12.51 -10.54
N THR A 139 -8.64 12.87 -11.79
CA THR A 139 -9.21 14.09 -12.41
C THR A 139 -10.73 13.95 -12.58
N GLU A 140 -11.19 12.82 -13.12
CA GLU A 140 -12.62 12.51 -13.28
C GLU A 140 -13.35 12.38 -11.93
N LEU A 141 -12.65 11.96 -10.87
CA LEU A 141 -13.21 11.82 -9.53
C LEU A 141 -13.56 13.18 -8.88
N GLY A 142 -12.85 14.26 -9.26
CA GLY A 142 -13.08 15.61 -8.72
C GLY A 142 -12.57 15.84 -7.29
N ASP A 143 -11.76 14.94 -6.76
CA ASP A 143 -11.15 15.03 -5.42
C ASP A 143 -9.79 15.72 -5.50
N SER A 144 -9.77 17.04 -5.25
CA SER A 144 -8.59 17.90 -5.42
C SER A 144 -7.40 17.45 -4.56
N TYR A 145 -7.65 16.96 -3.34
CA TYR A 145 -6.61 16.50 -2.43
C TYR A 145 -5.90 15.25 -2.98
N HIS A 146 -6.66 14.26 -3.45
CA HIS A 146 -6.04 13.04 -4.00
C HIS A 146 -5.45 13.25 -5.39
N LEU A 147 -6.04 14.15 -6.18
CA LEU A 147 -5.49 14.56 -7.46
C LEU A 147 -4.13 15.27 -7.31
N HIS A 148 -3.92 16.05 -6.25
CA HIS A 148 -2.61 16.62 -5.94
C HIS A 148 -1.55 15.53 -5.77
N TRP A 149 -1.85 14.49 -4.98
CA TRP A 149 -0.94 13.35 -4.79
C TRP A 149 -0.71 12.55 -6.06
N ALA A 150 -1.75 12.33 -6.87
CA ALA A 150 -1.62 11.64 -8.15
C ALA A 150 -0.66 12.35 -9.12
N ARG A 151 -0.66 13.70 -9.12
CA ARG A 151 0.31 14.50 -9.89
C ARG A 151 1.73 14.33 -9.38
N ASN A 152 1.92 14.40 -8.07
CA ASN A 152 3.25 14.26 -7.47
C ASN A 152 3.87 12.88 -7.77
N PHE A 153 3.08 11.80 -7.65
CA PHE A 153 3.55 10.46 -7.94
C PHE A 153 3.81 10.24 -9.43
N HIS A 154 2.93 10.73 -10.30
CA HIS A 154 3.19 10.71 -11.74
C HIS A 154 4.50 11.42 -12.10
N ASP A 155 4.71 12.64 -11.60
CA ASP A 155 5.91 13.41 -11.93
C ASP A 155 7.18 12.75 -11.38
N GLN A 156 7.09 12.10 -10.22
CA GLN A 156 8.17 11.31 -9.66
C GLN A 156 8.49 10.09 -10.52
N ILE A 157 7.49 9.27 -10.89
CA ILE A 157 7.72 8.09 -11.74
C ILE A 157 8.18 8.49 -13.14
N LYS A 158 7.67 9.59 -13.71
CA LYS A 158 8.12 10.11 -15.00
C LYS A 158 9.60 10.53 -14.97
N ARG A 159 10.07 11.08 -13.85
CA ARG A 159 11.47 11.51 -13.69
C ARG A 159 12.41 10.36 -13.34
N ASP A 160 12.01 9.53 -12.38
CA ASP A 160 12.90 8.59 -11.70
C ASP A 160 12.65 7.13 -12.10
N GLY A 161 11.49 6.83 -12.72
CA GLY A 161 11.05 5.47 -13.08
C GLY A 161 10.66 4.58 -11.89
N ARG A 162 10.75 5.11 -10.66
CA ARG A 162 10.52 4.39 -9.39
C ARG A 162 10.24 5.36 -8.25
N PHE A 163 9.85 4.83 -7.10
CA PHE A 163 9.72 5.55 -5.84
C PHE A 163 10.97 5.37 -4.97
N PRO A 164 11.84 6.40 -4.84
CA PRO A 164 13.08 6.29 -4.06
C PRO A 164 12.88 5.89 -2.60
N TYR A 165 11.71 6.19 -2.01
CA TYR A 165 11.43 5.78 -0.64
C TYR A 165 11.30 4.26 -0.50
N LYS A 166 10.80 3.54 -1.52
CA LYS A 166 10.69 2.07 -1.49
C LYS A 166 12.10 1.42 -1.45
N ASP A 167 13.06 2.00 -2.18
CA ASP A 167 14.47 1.59 -2.11
C ASP A 167 15.03 1.81 -0.70
N SER A 168 14.79 2.99 -0.11
CA SER A 168 15.27 3.28 1.26
C SER A 168 14.66 2.35 2.31
N THR A 169 13.40 1.94 2.14
CA THR A 169 12.76 0.92 3.00
C THR A 169 13.45 -0.44 2.86
N LEU A 170 13.82 -0.83 1.64
CA LEU A 170 14.56 -2.07 1.39
C LEU A 170 15.96 -2.05 2.02
N ASP A 171 16.69 -0.94 1.86
CA ASP A 171 18.02 -0.75 2.44
C ASP A 171 17.98 -0.76 3.97
N PHE A 172 17.07 0.03 4.57
CA PHE A 172 16.89 0.05 6.02
C PHE A 172 16.49 -1.32 6.58
N TYR A 173 15.59 -2.02 5.88
CA TYR A 173 15.18 -3.36 6.26
C TYR A 173 16.36 -4.35 6.19
N ALA A 174 17.18 -4.31 5.15
CA ALA A 174 18.38 -5.14 5.05
C ALA A 174 19.39 -4.85 6.17
N GLU A 175 19.67 -3.58 6.44
CA GLU A 175 20.59 -3.17 7.51
C GLU A 175 20.10 -3.56 8.91
N SER A 176 18.79 -3.45 9.17
CA SER A 176 18.20 -3.86 10.46
C SER A 176 18.25 -5.38 10.67
N LYS A 177 18.08 -6.18 9.60
CA LYS A 177 18.21 -7.65 9.67
C LYS A 177 19.64 -8.13 9.86
N ILE A 178 20.63 -7.42 9.32
CA ILE A 178 22.06 -7.70 9.57
C ILE A 178 22.42 -7.48 11.05
N LYS A 179 21.72 -6.57 11.75
CA LYS A 179 21.93 -6.28 13.18
C LYS A 179 21.23 -7.25 14.14
N GLU A 180 20.25 -8.02 13.67
CA GLU A 180 19.48 -9.01 14.46
C GLU A 180 19.51 -10.40 13.79
N PRO A 181 20.65 -11.14 13.84
CA PRO A 181 20.91 -12.30 12.98
C PRO A 181 19.99 -13.51 13.19
N TRP A 182 19.20 -13.55 14.27
CA TRP A 182 18.53 -14.77 14.75
C TRP A 182 17.09 -14.96 14.22
N ILE A 183 16.58 -14.12 13.32
CA ILE A 183 15.17 -14.16 12.85
C ILE A 183 14.99 -14.68 11.40
N CYS A 184 16.01 -15.17 10.70
CA CYS A 184 15.84 -15.60 9.30
C CYS A 184 16.43 -16.98 8.95
N GLU A 185 15.68 -18.05 9.21
CA GLU A 185 15.73 -19.30 8.40
C GLU A 185 14.40 -19.45 7.64
N ALA A 186 14.25 -18.79 6.48
CA ALA A 186 13.25 -19.20 5.49
C ALA A 186 13.39 -18.54 4.09
N THR A 187 14.08 -17.41 3.93
CA THR A 187 13.91 -16.59 2.71
C THR A 187 15.18 -16.26 1.92
N LEU A 188 16.34 -16.86 2.24
CA LEU A 188 17.60 -16.60 1.51
C LEU A 188 18.08 -17.74 0.58
N SER A 189 17.26 -18.76 0.29
CA SER A 189 17.75 -19.89 -0.50
C SER A 189 17.74 -19.69 -2.03
N ASN A 190 17.15 -18.61 -2.58
CA ASN A 190 16.95 -18.50 -4.05
C ASN A 190 17.62 -17.31 -4.76
N MET A 191 18.62 -16.65 -4.16
CA MET A 191 19.46 -15.69 -4.89
C MET A 191 20.94 -16.05 -4.74
N LYS A 192 21.41 -16.97 -5.58
CA LYS A 192 22.85 -17.20 -5.77
C LYS A 192 23.45 -16.01 -6.53
N LEU A 193 24.17 -15.15 -5.83
CA LEU A 193 25.24 -14.34 -6.44
C LEU A 193 26.59 -14.86 -5.92
N PRO A 194 27.63 -14.90 -6.77
CA PRO A 194 28.88 -15.55 -6.43
C PRO A 194 29.68 -14.74 -5.39
N ILE A 195 30.15 -15.45 -4.37
CA ILE A 195 30.90 -14.91 -3.24
C ILE A 195 32.35 -14.67 -3.69
N GLY A 196 32.79 -13.41 -3.69
CA GLY A 196 34.19 -13.03 -3.71
C GLY A 196 34.67 -12.75 -2.29
N THR A 197 35.63 -13.53 -1.80
CA THR A 197 36.28 -13.38 -0.50
C THR A 197 37.13 -12.11 -0.42
N THR A 198 37.12 -11.38 0.70
CA THR A 198 38.33 -10.93 1.44
C THR A 198 37.97 -10.26 2.79
N THR A 199 38.92 -10.47 3.70
CA THR A 199 39.03 -10.29 5.15
C THR A 199 39.14 -8.85 5.71
N ALA A 200 38.83 -8.77 7.01
CA ALA A 200 39.43 -7.94 8.07
C ALA A 200 38.85 -6.53 8.36
N ALA A 201 38.36 -6.37 9.61
CA ALA A 201 38.25 -5.11 10.34
C ALA A 201 39.54 -4.87 11.16
N PRO A 202 39.85 -3.62 11.60
CA PRO A 202 39.40 -3.25 12.95
C PRO A 202 39.05 -1.76 13.21
N GLU A 203 38.30 -1.57 14.30
CA GLU A 203 38.29 -0.50 15.32
C GLU A 203 38.09 1.00 15.02
N SER A 204 36.94 1.48 15.54
CA SER A 204 36.69 2.68 16.36
C SER A 204 37.19 4.07 15.93
N ARG A 205 36.23 4.98 15.71
CA ARG A 205 36.11 6.33 16.31
C ARG A 205 35.04 7.13 15.56
N GLY A 206 34.26 7.91 16.31
CA GLY A 206 33.63 9.12 15.78
C GLY A 206 32.11 9.10 15.72
N LYS A 207 31.51 9.85 16.67
CA LYS A 207 30.30 10.67 16.57
C LYS A 207 29.36 10.39 15.38
N ASN A 208 28.13 10.02 15.69
CA ASN A 208 26.99 10.05 14.76
C ASN A 208 26.77 11.49 14.23
N PRO A 209 26.86 11.76 12.91
CA PRO A 209 26.64 13.08 12.35
C PRO A 209 25.33 13.22 11.57
N ASN A 210 24.33 12.34 11.76
CA ASN A 210 23.10 12.41 10.96
C ASN A 210 21.86 12.57 11.84
N GLY A 211 21.67 13.79 12.33
CA GLY A 211 20.36 14.29 12.72
C GLY A 211 19.44 14.38 11.50
N LEU A 212 18.88 13.25 11.08
CA LEU A 212 17.84 13.21 10.05
C LEU A 212 16.46 13.22 10.75
N PRO A 213 15.52 14.08 10.31
CA PRO A 213 14.19 14.10 10.88
C PRO A 213 13.43 12.82 10.53
N HIS A 214 12.70 12.30 11.51
CA HIS A 214 11.70 11.27 11.33
C HIS A 214 10.59 11.85 10.42
N ILE A 215 10.51 11.44 9.16
CA ILE A 215 9.35 11.78 8.33
C ILE A 215 8.27 10.76 8.64
N SER A 216 7.51 11.02 9.71
CA SER A 216 6.18 10.46 9.82
C SER A 216 5.30 11.14 8.76
N LEU A 217 4.43 10.39 8.08
CA LEU A 217 3.37 10.95 7.22
C LEU A 217 2.34 11.81 8.02
N THR A 218 2.64 12.12 9.27
CA THR A 218 1.86 12.99 10.16
C THR A 218 2.70 14.18 10.64
N SER A 219 3.12 15.08 9.76
CA SER A 219 3.56 16.43 10.13
C SER A 219 3.75 17.27 8.87
N LEU A 220 2.86 18.23 8.58
CA LEU A 220 3.11 19.53 7.93
C LEU A 220 1.79 20.35 7.89
N PRO A 221 1.84 21.69 7.79
CA PRO A 221 0.96 22.60 8.54
C PRO A 221 -0.45 22.75 7.94
N ALA A 222 -1.38 23.16 8.80
CA ALA A 222 -2.73 23.56 8.40
C ALA A 222 -2.66 24.59 7.27
N VAL A 223 -3.26 24.25 6.13
CA VAL A 223 -3.53 25.20 5.06
C VAL A 223 -4.67 26.09 5.58
N ASN A 224 -4.35 27.35 5.88
CA ASN A 224 -5.37 28.37 6.03
C ASN A 224 -5.98 28.60 4.65
N GLU A 225 -7.26 28.27 4.50
CA GLU A 225 -8.09 28.75 3.40
C GLU A 225 -8.57 30.20 3.70
N PRO A 226 -8.91 30.98 2.66
CA PRO A 226 -9.10 32.44 2.74
C PRO A 226 -10.28 32.90 3.61
#